data_AF-A0A3D2AQ85-F1
#
_entry.id   AF-A0A3D2AQ85-F1
#
_cell.length_a   1.000
_cell.length_b   1.000
_cell.length_c   1.000
_cell.angle_alpha   90.00
_cell.angle_beta   90.00
_cell.angle_gamma   90.00
#
_symmetry.space_group_name_H-M   'P 1'
#
loop_
_entity.id
_entity.type
_entity.pdbx_description
1 polymer ?
#
loop_
_entity_poly.entity_id
_entity_poly.type
_entity_poly.pdbx_seq_one_letter_code
_entity_poly.pdbx_strand_id
1 'polypeptide(L)'
;MHLIKTIFRARILSACTALAILTAATQAHANSDLEQGLHAQNNGKFSSAASYFAAASESGNSEAQYLLGLLYTEGRGVDQNHAQAMLLIQQAADAAHPLAMEWIAQHSVVTAPAEQDEEEADPEDDC
;
A
#
# COMPACT_ATOMS: atom_id res chain seq x y z
N MET A 1 4.58 22.62 42.81
CA MET A 1 3.93 22.72 41.48
C MET A 1 4.83 22.30 40.29
N HIS A 2 6.13 21.97 40.49
CA HIS A 2 7.00 21.48 39.40
C HIS A 2 7.07 19.94 39.27
N LEU A 3 6.89 19.18 40.35
CA LEU A 3 7.01 17.71 40.32
C LEU A 3 5.86 16.99 39.60
N ILE A 4 4.65 17.56 39.56
CA ILE A 4 3.49 16.93 38.88
C ILE A 4 3.65 17.01 37.35
N LYS A 5 4.24 18.10 36.83
CA LYS A 5 4.47 18.30 35.39
C LYS A 5 5.55 17.36 34.83
N THR A 6 6.56 16.99 35.62
CA THR A 6 7.63 16.07 35.20
C THR A 6 7.15 14.62 35.16
N ILE A 7 6.32 14.21 36.12
CA ILE A 7 5.72 12.86 36.15
C ILE A 7 4.76 12.67 34.96
N PHE A 8 3.98 13.68 34.59
CA PHE A 8 3.05 13.58 33.46
C PHE A 8 3.76 13.44 32.11
N ARG A 9 4.85 14.20 31.89
CA ARG A 9 5.68 14.09 30.67
C ARG A 9 6.39 12.74 30.54
N ALA A 10 6.85 12.17 31.66
CA ALA A 10 7.50 10.85 31.67
C ALA A 10 6.53 9.70 31.36
N ARG A 11 5.28 9.77 31.83
CA ARG A 11 4.25 8.76 31.51
C ARG A 11 3.77 8.83 30.06
N ILE A 12 3.72 10.03 29.48
CA ILE A 12 3.39 10.22 28.06
C ILE A 12 4.52 9.65 27.16
N LEU A 13 5.79 9.90 27.49
CA LEU A 13 6.92 9.34 26.73
C LEU A 13 6.96 7.80 26.78
N SER A 14 6.73 7.19 27.94
CA SER A 14 6.72 5.73 28.12
C SER A 14 5.53 5.03 27.44
N ALA A 15 4.40 5.73 27.24
CA ALA A 15 3.26 5.21 26.50
C ALA A 15 3.47 5.31 24.98
N CYS A 16 4.11 6.38 24.49
CA CYS A 16 4.44 6.53 23.07
C CYS A 16 5.44 5.48 22.57
N THR A 17 6.42 5.09 23.39
CA THR A 17 7.40 4.07 22.99
C THR A 17 6.79 2.67 22.91
N ALA A 18 5.82 2.32 23.76
CA ALA A 18 5.11 1.04 23.68
C ALA A 18 4.23 0.93 22.42
N LEU A 19 3.62 2.03 21.98
CA LEU A 19 2.84 2.09 20.74
C LEU A 19 3.74 1.95 19.49
N ALA A 20 4.94 2.54 19.53
CA ALA A 20 5.92 2.44 18.43
C ALA A 20 6.50 1.02 18.26
N ILE A 21 6.65 0.25 19.35
CA ILE A 21 7.11 -1.15 19.27
C ILE A 21 6.01 -2.04 18.65
N LEU A 22 4.73 -1.76 18.92
CA LEU A 22 3.62 -2.51 18.34
C LEU A 22 3.50 -2.30 16.82
N THR A 23 3.78 -1.09 16.32
CA THR A 23 3.80 -0.80 14.88
C THR A 23 4.99 -1.45 14.15
N ALA A 24 6.17 -1.52 14.77
CA ALA A 24 7.33 -2.19 14.18
C ALA A 24 7.11 -3.71 14.02
N ALA A 25 6.37 -4.33 14.95
CA ALA A 25 6.03 -5.75 14.87
C ALA A 25 5.07 -6.07 13.71
N THR A 26 4.19 -5.14 13.33
CA THR A 26 3.31 -5.33 12.15
C THR A 26 4.07 -5.23 10.83
N GLN A 27 5.11 -4.39 10.74
CA GLN A 27 5.92 -4.27 9.51
C GLN A 27 6.78 -5.52 9.23
N ALA A 28 7.26 -6.22 10.26
CA ALA A 28 8.15 -7.36 10.10
C ALA A 28 7.49 -8.58 9.42
N HIS A 29 6.18 -8.79 9.63
CA HIS A 29 5.44 -9.88 9.01
C HIS A 29 5.18 -9.60 7.51
N ALA A 30 4.83 -8.36 7.17
CA ALA A 30 4.54 -7.95 5.79
C ALA A 30 5.73 -8.17 4.83
N ASN A 31 6.96 -7.88 5.27
CA ASN A 31 8.16 -8.11 4.46
C ASN A 31 8.49 -9.60 4.30
N SER A 32 8.25 -10.40 5.35
CA SER A 32 8.40 -11.86 5.28
C SER A 32 7.42 -12.47 4.26
N ASP A 33 6.18 -11.99 4.22
CA ASP A 33 5.16 -12.54 3.32
C ASP A 33 5.47 -12.22 1.86
N LEU A 34 5.99 -11.03 1.57
CA LEU A 34 6.47 -10.67 0.23
C LEU A 34 7.61 -11.59 -0.24
N GLU A 35 8.61 -11.84 0.61
CA GLU A 35 9.72 -12.76 0.29
C GLU A 35 9.23 -14.19 0.02
N GLN A 36 8.27 -14.68 0.80
CA GLN A 36 7.65 -15.98 0.58
C GLN A 36 6.89 -16.05 -0.75
N GLY A 37 6.18 -14.97 -1.11
CA GLY A 37 5.52 -14.83 -2.40
C GLY A 37 6.49 -14.87 -3.57
N LEU A 38 7.59 -14.11 -3.50
CA LEU A 38 8.66 -14.11 -4.51
C LEU A 38 9.32 -15.50 -4.65
N HIS A 39 9.59 -16.16 -3.52
CA HIS A 39 10.12 -17.51 -3.53
C HIS A 39 9.13 -18.50 -4.17
N ALA A 40 7.83 -18.42 -3.86
CA ALA A 40 6.80 -19.23 -4.49
C ALA A 40 6.71 -18.99 -6.01
N GLN A 41 6.82 -17.73 -6.43
CA GLN A 41 6.81 -17.33 -7.84
C GLN A 41 8.00 -17.92 -8.60
N ASN A 42 9.21 -17.85 -8.03
CA ASN A 42 10.42 -18.46 -8.60
C ASN A 42 10.32 -19.98 -8.73
N ASN A 43 9.56 -20.61 -7.84
CA ASN A 43 9.25 -22.05 -7.90
C ASN A 43 8.08 -22.40 -8.84
N GLY A 44 7.54 -21.43 -9.58
CA GLY A 44 6.42 -21.63 -10.51
C GLY A 44 5.05 -21.82 -9.82
N LYS A 45 4.95 -21.56 -8.52
CA LYS A 45 3.73 -21.74 -7.72
C LYS A 45 2.96 -20.43 -7.61
N PHE A 46 2.41 -19.97 -8.73
CA PHE A 46 1.75 -18.67 -8.83
C PHE A 46 0.52 -18.53 -7.92
N SER A 47 -0.26 -19.59 -7.71
CA SER A 47 -1.42 -19.54 -6.81
C SER A 47 -1.02 -19.26 -5.36
N SER A 48 0.04 -19.91 -4.89
CA SER A 48 0.58 -19.64 -3.55
C SER A 48 1.21 -18.25 -3.48
N ALA A 49 1.94 -17.83 -4.52
CA ALA A 49 2.50 -16.49 -4.59
C ALA A 49 1.41 -15.41 -4.50
N ALA A 50 0.29 -15.59 -5.19
CA ALA A 50 -0.85 -14.68 -5.13
C ALA A 50 -1.44 -14.58 -3.71
N SER A 51 -1.56 -15.68 -2.98
CA SER A 51 -1.99 -15.65 -1.57
C SER A 51 -1.04 -14.83 -0.70
N TYR A 52 0.27 -15.02 -0.86
CA TYR A 52 1.28 -14.27 -0.10
C TYR A 52 1.29 -12.78 -0.46
N PHE A 53 1.20 -12.45 -1.75
CA PHE A 53 1.11 -11.07 -2.19
C PHE A 53 -0.19 -10.40 -1.74
N ALA A 54 -1.30 -11.13 -1.66
CA ALA A 54 -2.55 -10.61 -1.09
C ALA A 54 -2.38 -10.22 0.38
N ALA A 55 -1.78 -11.09 1.20
CA ALA A 55 -1.51 -10.78 2.61
C ALA A 55 -0.56 -9.58 2.78
N ALA A 56 0.51 -9.51 1.98
CA ALA A 56 1.43 -8.37 2.01
C ALA A 56 0.78 -7.08 1.48
N SER A 57 -0.10 -7.17 0.48
CA SER A 57 -0.89 -6.05 -0.04
C SER A 57 -1.86 -5.48 0.99
N GLU A 58 -2.49 -6.32 1.81
CA GLU A 58 -3.35 -5.89 2.94
C GLU A 58 -2.57 -5.07 3.98
N SER A 59 -1.26 -5.32 4.10
CA SER A 59 -0.37 -4.53 4.95
C SER A 59 0.10 -3.22 4.31
N GLY A 60 -0.40 -2.88 3.12
CA GLY A 60 -0.04 -1.67 2.37
C GLY A 60 1.31 -1.75 1.67
N ASN A 61 1.88 -2.95 1.47
CA ASN A 61 3.13 -3.11 0.73
C ASN A 61 2.87 -2.87 -0.77
N SER A 62 3.43 -1.78 -1.29
CA SER A 62 3.22 -1.35 -2.68
C SER A 62 3.86 -2.29 -3.70
N GLU A 63 4.96 -2.97 -3.34
CA GLU A 63 5.58 -3.98 -4.20
C GLU A 63 4.67 -5.22 -4.33
N ALA A 64 4.06 -5.66 -3.22
CA ALA A 64 3.08 -6.75 -3.24
C ALA A 64 1.82 -6.41 -4.05
N GLN A 65 1.31 -5.18 -3.93
CA GLN A 65 0.19 -4.68 -4.74
C GLN A 65 0.50 -4.76 -6.24
N TYR A 66 1.69 -4.28 -6.65
CA TYR A 66 2.15 -4.36 -8.04
C TYR A 66 2.26 -5.81 -8.54
N LEU A 67 2.92 -6.68 -7.77
CA LEU A 67 3.12 -8.08 -8.14
C LEU A 67 1.80 -8.85 -8.23
N LEU A 68 0.88 -8.63 -7.29
CA LEU A 68 -0.45 -9.22 -7.33
C LEU A 68 -1.24 -8.72 -8.55
N GLY A 69 -1.13 -7.42 -8.85
CA GLY A 69 -1.71 -6.83 -10.07
C GLY A 69 -1.21 -7.53 -11.32
N LEU A 70 0.10 -7.77 -11.45
CA LEU A 70 0.66 -8.53 -12.57
C LEU A 70 0.08 -9.94 -12.65
N LEU A 71 -0.04 -10.67 -11.54
CA LEU A 71 -0.63 -12.01 -11.54
C LEU A 71 -2.09 -12.00 -12.05
N TYR A 72 -2.88 -10.99 -11.69
CA TYR A 72 -4.23 -10.81 -12.22
C TYR A 72 -4.25 -10.39 -13.69
N THR A 73 -3.28 -9.62 -14.18
CA THR A 73 -3.18 -9.30 -15.62
C THR A 73 -2.85 -10.54 -16.47
N GLU A 74 -1.96 -11.39 -15.98
CA GLU A 74 -1.48 -12.58 -16.68
C GLU A 74 -2.37 -13.80 -16.44
N GLY A 75 -3.28 -13.76 -15.46
CA GLY A 75 -4.09 -14.92 -15.04
C GLY A 75 -3.25 -16.06 -14.48
N ARG A 76 -2.13 -15.74 -13.82
CA ARG A 76 -1.18 -16.76 -13.33
C ARG A 76 -1.49 -17.12 -11.90
N GLY A 77 -2.02 -18.33 -11.74
CA GLY A 77 -2.37 -18.88 -10.43
C GLY A 77 -3.60 -18.25 -9.78
N VAL A 78 -4.18 -17.24 -10.43
CA VAL A 78 -5.46 -16.60 -10.12
C VAL A 78 -6.24 -16.43 -11.43
N ASP A 79 -7.55 -16.30 -11.34
CA ASP A 79 -8.36 -15.98 -12.51
C ASP A 79 -8.00 -14.59 -13.04
N GLN A 80 -7.88 -14.47 -14.35
CA GLN A 80 -7.50 -13.22 -14.99
C GLN A 80 -8.57 -12.14 -14.71
N ASN A 81 -8.13 -11.01 -14.16
CA ASN A 81 -9.02 -9.90 -13.86
C ASN A 81 -8.29 -8.56 -14.03
N HIS A 82 -8.40 -8.00 -15.24
CA HIS A 82 -7.74 -6.74 -15.58
C HIS A 82 -8.23 -5.55 -14.75
N ALA A 83 -9.51 -5.53 -14.35
CA ALA A 83 -10.05 -4.44 -13.54
C ALA A 83 -9.43 -4.43 -12.14
N GLN A 84 -9.36 -5.60 -11.51
CA GLN A 84 -8.72 -5.75 -10.20
C GLN A 84 -7.21 -5.52 -10.28
N ALA A 85 -6.56 -6.00 -11.35
CA ALA A 85 -5.14 -5.75 -11.58
C ALA A 85 -4.83 -4.25 -11.67
N MET A 86 -5.63 -3.51 -12.44
CA MET A 86 -5.45 -2.08 -12.62
C MET A 86 -5.62 -1.31 -11.31
N LEU A 87 -6.60 -1.69 -10.50
CA LEU A 87 -6.81 -1.09 -9.18
C LEU A 87 -5.61 -1.30 -8.26
N LEU A 88 -5.05 -2.51 -8.22
CA LEU A 88 -3.87 -2.82 -7.39
C LEU A 88 -2.61 -2.08 -7.88
N ILE A 89 -2.40 -2.00 -9.20
CA ILE A 89 -1.27 -1.29 -9.80
C ILE A 89 -1.40 0.23 -9.54
N GLN A 90 -2.62 0.78 -9.62
CA GLN A 90 -2.88 2.18 -9.28
C GLN A 90 -2.54 2.46 -7.81
N GLN A 91 -2.99 1.61 -6.88
CA GLN A 91 -2.65 1.76 -5.46
C GLN A 91 -1.14 1.75 -5.21
N ALA A 92 -0.42 0.87 -5.91
CA ALA A 92 1.04 0.83 -5.83
C ALA A 92 1.68 2.12 -6.38
N ALA A 93 1.16 2.66 -7.49
CA ALA A 93 1.62 3.91 -8.07
C ALA A 93 1.31 5.14 -7.19
N ASP A 94 0.14 5.16 -6.54
CA ASP A 94 -0.24 6.19 -5.56
C ASP A 94 0.71 6.17 -4.35
N ALA A 95 1.22 4.99 -3.99
CA ALA A 95 2.31 4.81 -3.01
C ALA A 95 3.71 5.10 -3.58
N ALA A 96 3.81 5.76 -4.74
CA ALA A 96 5.04 6.12 -5.46
C ALA A 96 5.94 4.91 -5.82
N HIS A 97 5.35 3.74 -6.06
CA HIS A 97 6.12 2.57 -6.49
C HIS A 97 6.62 2.73 -7.93
N PRO A 98 7.95 2.70 -8.18
CA PRO A 98 8.52 3.07 -9.48
C PRO A 98 8.07 2.15 -10.61
N LEU A 99 8.03 0.84 -10.39
CA LEU A 99 7.59 -0.12 -11.41
C LEU A 99 6.09 0.02 -11.71
N ALA A 100 5.29 0.42 -10.73
CA ALA A 100 3.86 0.62 -10.95
C ALA A 100 3.61 1.89 -11.75
N MET A 101 4.30 2.99 -11.42
CA MET A 101 4.27 4.23 -12.20
C MET A 101 4.76 4.01 -13.63
N GLU A 102 5.84 3.25 -13.82
CA GLU A 102 6.34 2.89 -15.15
C GLU A 102 5.33 2.03 -15.91
N TRP A 103 4.73 1.04 -15.25
CA TRP A 103 3.71 0.19 -15.87
C TRP A 103 2.53 1.03 -16.36
N ILE A 104 2.01 1.93 -15.52
CA ILE A 104 0.92 2.84 -15.85
C ILE A 104 1.32 3.80 -16.98
N ALA A 105 2.53 4.34 -16.96
CA ALA A 105 3.01 5.21 -18.04
C ALA A 105 3.06 4.49 -19.41
N GLN A 106 3.33 3.18 -19.42
CA GLN A 106 3.35 2.38 -20.64
C GLN A 106 1.95 1.89 -21.06
N HIS A 107 1.04 1.65 -20.11
CA HIS A 107 -0.24 0.97 -20.35
C HIS A 107 -1.47 1.86 -20.21
N SER A 108 -1.33 3.07 -19.67
CA SER A 108 -2.40 4.05 -19.53
C SER A 108 -2.02 5.35 -20.24
N VAL A 109 -2.88 5.78 -21.16
CA VAL A 109 -2.76 7.10 -21.79
C VAL A 109 -3.32 8.09 -20.78
N VAL A 110 -2.45 8.69 -19.97
CA VAL A 110 -2.78 9.81 -19.07
C VAL A 110 -3.84 9.45 -18.02
N THR A 111 -3.48 8.66 -17.01
CA THR A 111 -4.05 8.97 -15.69
C THR A 111 -3.15 10.07 -15.12
N ALA A 112 -3.48 11.32 -15.46
CA ALA A 112 -3.09 12.44 -14.62
C ALA A 112 -3.39 12.03 -13.17
N PRO A 113 -2.53 12.38 -12.18
CA PRO A 113 -2.90 12.21 -10.79
C PRO A 113 -4.30 12.77 -10.64
N ALA A 114 -5.17 12.11 -9.86
CA ALA A 114 -6.43 12.70 -9.47
C ALA A 114 -6.10 14.03 -8.79
N GLU A 115 -6.00 15.09 -9.59
CA GLU A 115 -6.20 16.46 -9.19
C GLU A 115 -7.59 16.36 -8.57
N GLN A 116 -7.60 16.44 -7.24
CA GLN A 116 -8.78 16.80 -6.52
C GLN A 116 -9.10 18.20 -7.02
N ASP A 117 -9.84 18.25 -8.13
CA ASP A 117 -10.61 19.39 -8.58
C ASP A 117 -11.65 19.64 -7.49
N GLU A 118 -11.20 20.21 -6.37
CA GLU A 118 -12.01 21.13 -5.59
C GLU A 118 -12.02 22.45 -6.37
N GLU A 119 -12.61 22.40 -7.57
CA GLU A 119 -13.10 23.56 -8.28
C GLU A 119 -14.34 24.07 -7.53
N GLU A 120 -14.10 25.15 -6.79
CA GLU A 120 -14.92 26.36 -6.82
C GLU A 120 -16.43 26.16 -6.52
N ALA A 121 -16.76 26.13 -5.23
CA ALA A 121 -18.03 26.64 -4.75
C ALA A 121 -17.79 28.03 -4.16
N ASP A 122 -17.83 29.04 -5.02
CA ASP A 122 -17.95 30.44 -4.66
C ASP A 122 -19.26 30.66 -3.88
N PRO A 123 -19.23 30.94 -2.57
CA PRO A 123 -20.42 31.31 -1.84
C PRO A 123 -20.60 32.82 -1.91
N GLU A 124 -21.45 33.23 -2.85
CA GLU A 124 -22.38 34.36 -2.74
C GLU A 124 -21.78 35.77 -2.63
N ASP A 125 -21.90 36.54 -3.70
CA ASP A 125 -22.22 37.97 -3.64
C ASP A 125 -23.14 38.34 -4.83
N ASP A 126 -24.39 37.85 -4.78
CA ASP A 126 -25.52 38.42 -5.52
C ASP A 126 -26.63 38.80 -4.53
N CYS A 127 -26.47 39.97 -3.89
CA CYS A 127 -27.51 40.94 -3.51
C CYS A 127 -26.89 42.20 -2.88
#